data_AF-A0A2E9JH08-F1
#
_entry.id   AF-A0A2E9JH08-F1
#
_cell.length_a   1.000
_cell.length_b   1.000
_cell.length_c   1.000
_cell.angle_alpha   90.00
_cell.angle_beta   90.00
_cell.angle_gamma   90.00
#
_symmetry.space_group_name_H-M   'P 1'
#
loop_
_entity.id
_entity.type
_entity.pdbx_description
1 polymer ?
#
loop_
_entity_poly.entity_id
_entity_poly.type
_entity_poly.pdbx_seq_one_letter_code
_entity_poly.pdbx_strand_id
1 'polypeptide(L)'
;MFVIPGSWELASMVCKLLLYFGAASIAGGSLCLGLYSDGHRQTVHTLLVYINLGAILGFQAVLANFFIQVGLVNDDGLTAMFDWSMASLLLDTQLGDVTFFRLAGFLAVILSSLFLLRKARQSIQPPGQTFYRSLLILHGVALLAVAFSFTLAGHVSVLSITARVAIILHFFAFACWIGSLFPLLLLTRSVDLEFMQSTMRRFGNHAMAIVLILAVAGVLMLIEVIASPSELVTTAYGLSLLLKLVLVLMFVGIAGLNKLLLVGAIISESSGAKLGKSIRVESVVATLILLLTVYFSTIIGPADH
;
A
#
# COMPACT_ATOMS: atom_id res chain seq x y z
N MET A 1 12.89 21.80 -10.40
CA MET A 1 13.28 21.18 -11.69
C MET A 1 13.18 19.68 -11.50
N PHE A 2 12.48 18.94 -12.36
CA PHE A 2 12.44 17.46 -12.26
C PHE A 2 13.83 16.92 -12.61
N VAL A 3 14.39 16.08 -11.75
CA VAL A 3 15.71 15.46 -11.94
C VAL A 3 15.48 14.08 -12.52
N ILE A 4 16.20 13.76 -13.59
CA ILE A 4 16.14 12.44 -14.21
C ILE A 4 16.93 11.48 -13.30
N PRO A 5 16.31 10.42 -12.74
CA PRO A 5 17.03 9.46 -11.91
C PRO A 5 18.08 8.70 -12.73
N GLY A 6 19.20 8.36 -12.09
CA GLY A 6 20.11 7.35 -12.61
C GLY A 6 19.47 5.96 -12.60
N SER A 7 20.19 4.98 -13.17
CA SER A 7 19.68 3.61 -13.28
C SER A 7 19.41 2.95 -11.93
N TRP A 8 20.23 3.24 -10.92
CA TRP A 8 20.09 2.70 -9.57
C TRP A 8 18.90 3.30 -8.82
N GLU A 9 18.71 4.62 -8.90
CA GLU A 9 17.57 5.29 -8.30
C GLU A 9 16.27 4.84 -8.94
N LEU A 10 16.24 4.69 -10.27
CA LEU A 10 15.09 4.16 -10.98
C LEU A 10 14.76 2.73 -10.54
N ALA A 11 15.77 1.85 -10.41
CA ALA A 11 15.57 0.49 -9.92
C ALA A 11 15.04 0.47 -8.47
N SER A 12 15.55 1.36 -7.60
CA SER A 12 15.04 1.49 -6.23
C SER A 12 13.61 2.01 -6.19
N MET A 13 13.25 2.98 -7.04
CA MET A 13 11.87 3.47 -7.16
C MET A 13 10.90 2.36 -7.56
N VAL A 14 11.27 1.53 -8.54
CA VAL A 14 10.47 0.37 -8.95
C VAL A 14 10.28 -0.57 -7.76
N CYS A 15 11.34 -0.90 -7.03
CA CYS A 15 11.23 -1.78 -5.87
C CYS A 15 10.33 -1.20 -4.76
N LYS A 16 10.46 0.10 -4.44
CA LYS A 16 9.58 0.77 -3.48
C LYS A 16 8.11 0.74 -3.93
N LEU A 17 7.86 0.92 -5.23
CA LEU A 17 6.50 0.88 -5.79
C LEU A 17 5.89 -0.53 -5.66
N LEU A 18 6.66 -1.57 -5.99
CA LEU A 18 6.25 -2.96 -5.86
C LEU A 18 6.01 -3.36 -4.41
N LEU A 19 6.82 -2.84 -3.46
CA LEU A 19 6.58 -2.98 -2.02
C LEU A 19 5.22 -2.40 -1.63
N TYR A 20 4.89 -1.18 -2.09
CA TYR A 20 3.61 -0.55 -1.76
C TYR A 20 2.42 -1.32 -2.34
N PHE A 21 2.51 -1.82 -3.58
CA PHE A 21 1.48 -2.68 -4.15
C PHE A 21 1.34 -4.01 -3.40
N GLY A 22 2.45 -4.60 -2.97
CA GLY A 22 2.44 -5.81 -2.15
C GLY A 22 1.77 -5.58 -0.79
N ALA A 23 2.12 -4.50 -0.09
CA ALA A 23 1.48 -4.15 1.17
C ALA A 23 -0.01 -3.84 1.02
N ALA A 24 -0.38 -3.10 -0.04
CA ALA A 24 -1.77 -2.80 -0.35
C ALA A 24 -2.58 -4.07 -0.59
N SER A 25 -2.08 -5.03 -1.39
CA SER A 25 -2.83 -6.26 -1.65
C SER A 25 -3.13 -7.05 -0.38
N ILE A 26 -2.18 -7.08 0.56
CA ILE A 26 -2.34 -7.72 1.86
C ILE A 26 -3.40 -6.99 2.67
N ALA A 27 -3.28 -5.68 2.85
CA ALA A 27 -4.18 -4.90 3.70
C ALA A 27 -5.62 -4.92 3.16
N GLY A 28 -5.81 -4.48 1.92
CA GLY A 28 -7.14 -4.38 1.31
C GLY A 28 -7.77 -5.74 0.98
N GLY A 29 -6.98 -6.73 0.55
CA GLY A 29 -7.47 -8.09 0.34
C GLY A 29 -7.95 -8.74 1.64
N SER A 30 -7.19 -8.57 2.72
CA SER A 30 -7.55 -9.10 4.05
C SER A 30 -8.78 -8.40 4.63
N LEU A 31 -8.84 -7.07 4.50
CA LEU A 31 -9.99 -6.27 4.90
C LEU A 31 -11.26 -6.72 4.16
N CYS A 32 -11.16 -6.92 2.84
CA CYS A 32 -12.28 -7.38 2.02
C CYS A 32 -12.72 -8.79 2.37
N LEU A 33 -11.79 -9.72 2.59
CA LEU A 33 -12.14 -11.06 3.07
C LEU A 33 -12.81 -11.02 4.46
N GLY A 34 -12.29 -10.20 5.36
CA GLY A 34 -12.75 -10.15 6.75
C GLY A 34 -14.13 -9.50 6.92
N LEU A 35 -14.45 -8.47 6.13
CA LEU A 35 -15.64 -7.63 6.35
C LEU A 35 -16.70 -7.72 5.24
N TYR A 36 -16.31 -8.11 4.03
CA TYR A 36 -17.14 -8.00 2.83
C TYR A 36 -17.24 -9.30 2.02
N SER A 37 -16.68 -10.41 2.51
CA SER A 37 -16.78 -11.71 1.85
C SER A 37 -18.23 -12.19 1.81
N ASP A 38 -18.62 -12.73 0.66
CA ASP A 38 -19.87 -13.46 0.42
C ASP A 38 -19.82 -14.92 0.93
N GLY A 39 -18.69 -15.34 1.52
CA GLY A 39 -18.45 -16.71 1.97
C GLY A 39 -18.25 -17.72 0.84
N HIS A 40 -18.31 -17.30 -0.43
CA HIS A 40 -18.10 -18.18 -1.56
C HIS A 40 -16.63 -18.60 -1.64
N ARG A 41 -16.41 -19.90 -1.87
CA ARG A 41 -15.06 -20.45 -1.95
C ARG A 41 -14.21 -19.80 -3.06
N GLN A 42 -14.84 -19.44 -4.17
CA GLN A 42 -14.16 -18.78 -5.28
C GLN A 42 -13.66 -17.39 -4.90
N THR A 43 -14.47 -16.61 -4.19
CA THR A 43 -14.09 -15.28 -3.67
C THR A 43 -12.93 -15.42 -2.68
N VAL A 44 -13.05 -16.35 -1.73
CA VAL A 44 -11.99 -16.62 -0.74
C VAL A 44 -10.67 -17.02 -1.41
N HIS A 45 -10.72 -17.96 -2.34
CA HIS A 45 -9.55 -18.41 -3.09
C HIS A 45 -8.91 -17.27 -3.90
N THR A 46 -9.71 -16.52 -4.65
CA THR A 46 -9.23 -15.42 -5.51
C THR A 46 -8.53 -14.34 -4.70
N LEU A 47 -9.12 -13.94 -3.56
CA LEU A 47 -8.53 -12.89 -2.73
C LEU A 47 -7.29 -13.37 -1.96
N LEU A 48 -7.25 -14.62 -1.51
CA LEU A 48 -6.04 -15.18 -0.91
C LEU A 48 -4.90 -15.33 -1.93
N VAL A 49 -5.20 -15.68 -3.18
CA VAL A 49 -4.19 -15.67 -4.26
C VAL A 49 -3.70 -14.24 -4.52
N TYR A 50 -4.60 -13.26 -4.58
CA TYR A 50 -4.23 -11.84 -4.72
C TYR A 50 -3.31 -11.36 -3.58
N ILE A 51 -3.64 -11.70 -2.34
CA ILE A 51 -2.81 -11.41 -1.16
C ILE A 51 -1.44 -12.08 -1.31
N ASN A 52 -1.40 -13.38 -1.63
CA ASN A 52 -0.16 -14.15 -1.71
C ASN A 52 0.76 -13.67 -2.83
N LEU A 53 0.21 -13.38 -4.02
CA LEU A 53 0.97 -12.85 -5.15
C LEU A 53 1.57 -11.48 -4.82
N GLY A 54 0.80 -10.58 -4.20
CA GLY A 54 1.35 -9.30 -3.79
C GLY A 54 2.34 -9.42 -2.64
N ALA A 55 2.18 -10.38 -1.72
CA ALA A 55 3.18 -10.64 -0.68
C ALA A 55 4.51 -11.15 -1.25
N ILE A 56 4.46 -12.05 -2.24
CA ILE A 56 5.65 -12.51 -2.98
C ILE A 56 6.29 -11.34 -3.71
N LEU A 57 5.49 -10.52 -4.40
CA LEU A 57 5.98 -9.34 -5.12
C LEU A 57 6.69 -8.35 -4.17
N GLY A 58 6.08 -8.07 -3.02
CA GLY A 58 6.66 -7.21 -1.99
C GLY A 58 7.94 -7.78 -1.40
N PHE A 59 7.98 -9.08 -1.11
CA PHE A 59 9.18 -9.77 -0.63
C PHE A 59 10.35 -9.64 -1.62
N GLN A 60 10.11 -9.97 -2.89
CA GLN A 60 11.13 -9.87 -3.94
C GLN A 60 11.59 -8.43 -4.15
N ALA A 61 10.67 -7.46 -4.09
CA ALA A 61 11.00 -6.05 -4.22
C ALA A 61 11.88 -5.55 -3.06
N VAL A 62 11.59 -5.96 -1.81
CA VAL A 62 12.43 -5.60 -0.65
C VAL A 62 13.82 -6.22 -0.78
N LEU A 63 13.90 -7.50 -1.16
CA LEU A 63 15.16 -8.21 -1.33
C LEU A 63 16.00 -7.57 -2.44
N ALA A 64 15.40 -7.32 -3.60
CA ALA A 64 16.07 -6.64 -4.71
C ALA A 64 16.51 -5.22 -4.33
N ASN A 65 15.68 -4.47 -3.60
CA ASN A 65 16.03 -3.12 -3.15
C ASN A 65 17.27 -3.13 -2.25
N PHE A 66 17.45 -4.13 -1.39
CA PHE A 66 18.65 -4.22 -0.56
C PHE A 66 19.92 -4.31 -1.42
N PHE A 67 19.97 -5.23 -2.40
CA PHE A 67 21.10 -5.35 -3.32
C PHE A 67 21.28 -4.09 -4.19
N ILE A 68 20.19 -3.47 -4.65
CA ILE A 68 20.27 -2.20 -5.38
C ILE A 68 20.91 -1.10 -4.51
N GLN A 69 20.64 -1.05 -3.22
CA GLN A 69 21.28 -0.10 -2.30
C GLN A 69 22.76 -0.44 -2.08
N VAL A 70 23.15 -1.72 -2.02
CA VAL A 70 24.56 -2.14 -2.03
C VAL A 70 25.27 -1.60 -3.28
N GLY A 71 24.67 -1.80 -4.45
CA GLY A 71 25.23 -1.33 -5.73
C GLY A 71 25.31 0.20 -5.82
N LEU A 72 24.29 0.90 -5.32
CA LEU A 72 24.24 2.37 -5.29
C LEU A 72 25.35 2.97 -4.41
N VAL A 73 25.64 2.35 -3.26
CA VAL A 73 26.69 2.84 -2.34
C VAL A 73 28.09 2.47 -2.84
N ASN A 74 28.25 1.29 -3.44
CA ASN A 74 29.55 0.81 -3.92
C ASN A 74 29.98 1.47 -5.24
N ASP A 75 29.02 1.83 -6.10
CA ASP A 75 29.19 2.59 -7.36
C ASP A 75 30.27 2.07 -8.34
N ASP A 76 30.49 0.75 -8.36
CA ASP A 76 31.47 0.07 -9.23
C ASP A 76 30.79 -0.87 -10.24
N GLY A 77 29.76 -0.35 -10.93
CA GLY A 77 28.99 -1.10 -11.93
C GLY A 77 27.98 -2.11 -11.38
N LEU A 78 27.33 -2.89 -12.26
CA LEU A 78 26.18 -3.73 -11.88
C LEU A 78 26.54 -4.88 -10.92
N THR A 79 27.72 -5.47 -11.05
CA THR A 79 28.16 -6.59 -10.20
C THR A 79 28.43 -6.15 -8.76
N ALA A 80 28.68 -4.85 -8.54
CA ALA A 80 28.91 -4.28 -7.22
C ALA A 80 27.73 -4.48 -6.25
N MET A 81 26.51 -4.70 -6.77
CA MET A 81 25.33 -5.01 -5.94
C MET A 81 25.47 -6.31 -5.13
N PHE A 82 26.39 -7.20 -5.53
CA PHE A 82 26.65 -8.48 -4.88
C PHE A 82 27.96 -8.47 -4.07
N ASP A 83 28.55 -7.31 -3.83
CA ASP A 83 29.72 -7.19 -2.96
C ASP A 83 29.35 -7.55 -1.52
N TRP A 84 29.92 -8.65 -1.02
CA TRP A 84 29.63 -9.14 0.32
C TRP A 84 30.14 -8.22 1.43
N SER A 85 31.28 -7.55 1.21
CA SER A 85 31.85 -6.64 2.22
C SER A 85 30.92 -5.46 2.43
N MET A 86 30.43 -4.85 1.34
CA MET A 86 29.46 -3.76 1.39
C MET A 86 28.10 -4.23 1.92
N ALA A 87 27.62 -5.40 1.48
CA ALA A 87 26.37 -5.98 1.97
C ALA A 87 26.42 -6.22 3.49
N SER A 88 27.51 -6.77 4.02
CA SER A 88 27.67 -7.00 5.45
C SER A 88 27.68 -5.69 6.25
N LEU A 89 28.36 -4.66 5.76
CA LEU A 89 28.35 -3.34 6.37
C LEU A 89 26.94 -2.74 6.40
N LEU A 90 26.18 -2.82 5.31
CA LEU A 90 24.82 -2.28 5.25
C LEU A 90 23.82 -3.07 6.12
N LEU A 91 24.04 -4.37 6.33
CA LEU A 91 23.23 -5.19 7.25
C LEU A 91 23.35 -4.72 8.71
N ASP A 92 24.51 -4.17 9.11
CA ASP A 92 24.74 -3.65 10.46
C ASP A 92 24.22 -2.20 10.66
N THR A 93 23.56 -1.64 9.64
CA THR A 93 22.94 -0.30 9.71
C THR A 93 21.41 -0.37 9.84
N GLN A 94 20.77 0.79 10.00
CA GLN A 94 19.30 0.92 9.92
C GLN A 94 18.71 0.32 8.64
N LEU A 95 19.46 0.30 7.53
CA LEU A 95 18.99 -0.33 6.28
C LEU A 95 18.78 -1.84 6.45
N GLY A 96 19.65 -2.51 7.21
CA GLY A 96 19.51 -3.91 7.59
C GLY A 96 18.24 -4.16 8.40
N ASP A 97 18.01 -3.37 9.46
CA ASP A 97 16.80 -3.45 10.28
C ASP A 97 15.52 -3.26 9.45
N VAL A 98 15.49 -2.22 8.61
CA VAL A 98 14.37 -1.93 7.72
C VAL A 98 14.08 -3.11 6.79
N THR A 99 15.14 -3.68 6.21
CA THR A 99 15.04 -4.83 5.30
C THR A 99 14.52 -6.06 6.04
N PHE A 100 15.03 -6.33 7.24
CA PHE A 100 14.62 -7.45 8.08
C PHE A 100 13.12 -7.41 8.40
N PHE A 101 12.63 -6.30 8.97
CA PHE A 101 11.21 -6.18 9.35
C PHE A 101 10.27 -6.34 8.14
N ARG A 102 10.67 -5.80 6.98
CA ARG A 102 9.90 -5.92 5.74
C ARG A 102 9.87 -7.36 5.23
N LEU A 103 11.02 -8.02 5.12
CA LEU A 103 11.10 -9.42 4.67
C LEU A 103 10.35 -10.36 5.61
N ALA A 104 10.52 -10.19 6.93
CA ALA A 104 9.81 -10.97 7.94
C ALA A 104 8.29 -10.80 7.83
N GLY A 105 7.81 -9.56 7.67
CA GLY A 105 6.38 -9.27 7.47
C GLY A 105 5.83 -9.94 6.20
N PHE A 106 6.47 -9.74 5.05
CA PHE A 106 6.01 -10.38 3.81
C PHE A 106 6.07 -11.91 3.88
N LEU A 107 7.13 -12.49 4.43
CA LEU A 107 7.27 -13.93 4.58
C LEU A 107 6.17 -14.52 5.48
N ALA A 108 5.86 -13.85 6.60
CA ALA A 108 4.76 -14.26 7.49
C ALA A 108 3.42 -14.31 6.74
N VAL A 109 3.14 -13.35 5.85
CA VAL A 109 1.93 -13.36 5.02
C VAL A 109 1.96 -14.44 3.95
N ILE A 110 3.10 -14.68 3.31
CA ILE A 110 3.24 -15.75 2.32
C ILE A 110 2.90 -17.10 2.96
N LEU A 111 3.54 -17.42 4.09
CA LEU A 111 3.36 -18.71 4.77
C LEU A 111 1.94 -18.86 5.32
N SER A 112 1.41 -17.82 5.96
CA SER A 112 0.06 -17.85 6.52
C SER A 112 -1.02 -17.92 5.46
N SER A 113 -0.92 -17.16 4.37
CA SER A 113 -1.88 -17.20 3.27
C SER A 113 -1.84 -18.55 2.54
N LEU A 114 -0.66 -19.17 2.36
CA LEU A 114 -0.55 -20.53 1.82
C LEU A 114 -1.21 -21.57 2.74
N PHE A 115 -1.00 -21.45 4.05
CA PHE A 115 -1.66 -22.31 5.04
C PHE A 115 -3.18 -22.16 5.00
N LEU A 116 -3.68 -20.91 4.95
CA LEU A 116 -5.11 -20.61 4.88
C LEU A 116 -5.74 -21.07 3.56
N LEU A 117 -5.03 -20.95 2.44
CA LEU A 117 -5.45 -21.50 1.13
C LEU A 117 -5.59 -23.02 1.20
N ARG A 118 -4.59 -23.73 1.76
CA ARG A 118 -4.64 -25.18 1.94
C ARG A 118 -5.83 -25.59 2.81
N LYS A 119 -6.03 -24.90 3.94
CA LYS A 119 -7.16 -25.14 4.85
C LYS A 119 -8.52 -24.90 4.17
N ALA A 120 -8.65 -23.81 3.42
CA ALA A 120 -9.87 -23.48 2.68
C ALA A 120 -10.18 -24.51 1.58
N ARG A 121 -9.14 -25.06 0.92
CA ARG A 121 -9.29 -26.11 -0.10
C ARG A 121 -9.69 -27.46 0.47
N GLN A 122 -9.18 -27.81 1.65
CA GLN A 122 -9.45 -29.10 2.30
C GLN A 122 -10.77 -29.13 3.08
N SER A 123 -11.33 -27.97 3.45
CA SER A 123 -12.57 -27.90 4.21
C SER A 123 -13.81 -28.11 3.34
N ILE A 124 -14.69 -29.02 3.78
CA ILE A 124 -16.02 -29.22 3.17
C ILE A 124 -16.98 -28.09 3.59
N GLN A 125 -16.74 -27.45 4.73
CA GLN A 125 -17.56 -26.32 5.18
C GLN A 125 -16.96 -24.99 4.74
N PRO A 126 -17.80 -23.96 4.45
CA PRO A 126 -17.29 -22.62 4.17
C PRO A 126 -16.49 -22.07 5.36
N PRO A 127 -15.53 -21.15 5.13
CA PRO A 127 -14.71 -20.61 6.22
C PRO A 127 -15.58 -19.86 7.24
N GLY A 128 -15.46 -20.27 8.51
CA GLY A 128 -16.17 -19.62 9.62
C GLY A 128 -15.50 -18.33 10.11
N GLN A 129 -16.13 -17.66 11.09
CA GLN A 129 -15.63 -16.38 11.63
C GLN A 129 -14.22 -16.45 12.22
N THR A 130 -13.86 -17.59 12.83
CA THR A 130 -12.51 -17.82 13.39
C THR A 130 -11.42 -17.78 12.32
N PHE A 131 -11.71 -18.28 11.11
CA PHE A 131 -10.78 -18.22 9.97
C PHE A 131 -10.46 -16.77 9.61
N TYR A 132 -11.48 -15.92 9.45
CA TYR A 132 -11.31 -14.51 9.09
C TYR A 132 -10.64 -13.70 10.20
N ARG A 133 -10.94 -13.99 11.47
CA ARG A 133 -10.25 -13.35 12.61
C ARG A 133 -8.77 -13.69 12.63
N SER A 134 -8.40 -14.97 12.48
CA SER A 134 -7.00 -15.38 12.42
C SER A 134 -6.27 -14.74 11.25
N LEU A 135 -6.91 -14.66 10.07
CA LEU A 135 -6.37 -13.98 8.89
C LEU A 135 -6.07 -12.50 9.19
N LEU A 136 -7.05 -11.76 9.71
CA LEU A 136 -6.91 -10.33 10.01
C LEU A 136 -5.80 -10.07 11.04
N ILE A 137 -5.72 -10.88 12.10
CA ILE A 137 -4.69 -10.74 13.13
C ILE A 137 -3.31 -11.00 12.54
N LEU A 138 -3.14 -12.11 11.83
CA LEU A 138 -1.83 -12.54 11.33
C LEU A 138 -1.29 -11.59 10.26
N HIS A 139 -2.13 -11.20 9.29
CA HIS A 139 -1.74 -10.23 8.28
C HIS A 139 -1.59 -8.81 8.86
N GLY A 140 -2.39 -8.45 9.87
CA GLY A 140 -2.29 -7.16 10.56
C GLY A 140 -0.97 -7.00 11.33
N VAL A 141 -0.55 -8.02 12.07
CA VAL A 141 0.75 -8.04 12.77
C VAL A 141 1.91 -8.00 11.78
N ALA A 142 1.81 -8.76 10.70
CA ALA A 142 2.83 -8.76 9.65
C ALA A 142 2.96 -7.39 8.95
N LEU A 143 1.83 -6.75 8.63
CA LEU A 143 1.81 -5.39 8.09
C LEU A 143 2.32 -4.37 9.11
N LEU A 144 2.10 -4.57 10.40
CA LEU A 144 2.64 -3.70 11.43
C LEU A 144 4.16 -3.73 11.45
N ALA A 145 4.78 -4.91 11.25
CA ALA A 145 6.23 -5.01 11.09
C ALA A 145 6.73 -4.22 9.85
N VAL A 146 6.04 -4.36 8.72
CA VAL A 146 6.35 -3.58 7.50
C VAL A 146 6.17 -2.07 7.76
N ALA A 147 5.08 -1.65 8.40
CA ALA A 147 4.80 -0.25 8.71
C ALA A 147 5.82 0.33 9.70
N PHE A 148 6.19 -0.43 10.73
CA PHE A 148 7.18 -0.06 11.73
C PHE A 148 8.55 0.21 11.09
N SER A 149 8.92 -0.56 10.06
CA SER A 149 10.17 -0.32 9.31
C SER A 149 10.31 1.10 8.77
N PHE A 150 9.20 1.80 8.45
CA PHE A 150 9.27 3.19 7.98
C PHE A 150 9.69 4.17 9.08
N THR A 151 9.50 3.81 10.36
CA THR A 151 9.95 4.63 11.49
C THR A 151 11.45 4.54 11.74
N LEU A 152 12.10 3.54 11.16
CA LEU A 152 13.55 3.32 11.25
C LEU A 152 14.31 3.90 10.05
N ALA A 153 13.60 4.36 9.02
CA ALA A 153 14.20 4.73 7.74
C ALA A 153 14.52 6.24 7.66
N GLY A 154 15.79 6.57 7.43
CA GLY A 154 16.24 7.93 7.12
C GLY A 154 15.83 8.97 8.17
N HIS A 155 15.52 10.20 7.73
CA HIS A 155 15.13 11.31 8.63
C HIS A 155 13.89 11.01 9.49
N VAL A 156 13.03 10.06 9.10
CA VAL A 156 11.86 9.68 9.92
C VAL A 156 12.30 9.11 11.27
N SER A 157 13.48 8.47 11.33
CA SER A 157 14.05 7.90 12.56
C SER A 157 14.45 8.93 13.61
N VAL A 158 14.48 10.21 13.27
CA VAL A 158 14.78 11.32 14.20
C VAL A 158 13.57 12.24 14.44
N LEU A 159 12.45 12.03 13.71
CA LEU A 159 11.22 12.79 13.94
C LEU A 159 10.54 12.40 15.27
N SER A 160 9.57 13.23 15.68
CA SER A 160 8.78 13.01 16.89
C SER A 160 8.04 11.67 16.89
N ILE A 161 7.67 11.18 18.07
CA ILE A 161 6.82 9.99 18.21
C ILE A 161 5.49 10.17 17.46
N THR A 162 4.95 11.40 17.42
CA THR A 162 3.74 11.74 16.68
C THR A 162 3.90 11.49 15.20
N ALA A 163 5.00 11.93 14.57
CA ALA A 163 5.28 11.69 13.17
C ALA A 163 5.47 10.19 12.85
N ARG A 164 6.16 9.46 13.74
CA ARG A 164 6.37 8.00 13.59
C ARG A 164 5.07 7.20 13.71
N VAL A 165 4.17 7.58 14.60
CA VAL A 165 2.83 6.99 14.67
C VAL A 165 2.00 7.39 13.45
N ALA A 166 2.08 8.65 13.02
CA ALA A 166 1.36 9.14 11.85
C ALA A 166 1.76 8.39 10.58
N ILE A 167 3.05 8.12 10.33
CA ILE A 167 3.46 7.36 9.14
C ILE A 167 2.96 5.91 9.17
N ILE A 168 2.90 5.26 10.34
CA ILE A 168 2.30 3.92 10.49
C ILE A 168 0.80 3.97 10.14
N LEU A 169 0.06 4.92 10.71
CA LEU A 169 -1.38 5.08 10.45
C LEU A 169 -1.66 5.41 8.98
N HIS A 170 -0.87 6.31 8.39
CA HIS A 170 -0.97 6.67 6.98
C HIS A 170 -0.69 5.45 6.09
N PHE A 171 0.31 4.65 6.44
CA PHE A 171 0.65 3.41 5.73
C PHE A 171 -0.53 2.43 5.70
N PHE A 172 -1.10 2.13 6.88
CA PHE A 172 -2.27 1.26 6.96
C PHE A 172 -3.48 1.82 6.19
N ALA A 173 -3.75 3.12 6.31
CA ALA A 173 -4.88 3.76 5.66
C ALA A 173 -4.78 3.66 4.12
N PHE A 174 -3.64 4.03 3.52
CA PHE A 174 -3.50 3.93 2.07
C PHE A 174 -3.53 2.47 1.61
N ALA A 175 -2.88 1.56 2.36
CA ALA A 175 -2.80 0.15 1.99
C ALA A 175 -4.18 -0.50 1.98
N CYS A 176 -5.00 -0.23 3.00
CA CYS A 176 -6.40 -0.66 3.06
C CYS A 176 -7.22 -0.10 1.89
N TRP A 177 -7.10 1.20 1.57
CA TRP A 177 -7.90 1.81 0.52
C TRP A 177 -7.49 1.31 -0.87
N ILE A 178 -6.23 1.49 -1.26
CA ILE A 178 -5.74 1.11 -2.60
C ILE A 178 -5.86 -0.41 -2.80
N GLY A 179 -5.55 -1.19 -1.76
CA GLY A 179 -5.64 -2.64 -1.78
C GLY A 179 -7.05 -3.19 -2.00
N SER A 180 -8.07 -2.45 -1.56
CA SER A 180 -9.47 -2.86 -1.72
C SER A 180 -10.00 -2.60 -3.14
N LEU A 181 -9.32 -1.79 -3.97
CA LEU A 181 -9.80 -1.48 -5.32
C LEU A 181 -9.92 -2.73 -6.21
N PHE A 182 -8.99 -3.69 -6.11
CA PHE A 182 -9.06 -4.94 -6.87
C PHE A 182 -10.25 -5.83 -6.44
N PRO A 183 -10.43 -6.16 -5.15
CA PRO A 183 -11.63 -6.86 -4.67
C PRO A 183 -12.94 -6.16 -5.05
N LEU A 184 -13.00 -4.83 -4.94
CA LEU A 184 -14.19 -4.07 -5.31
C LEU A 184 -14.43 -4.10 -6.83
N LEU A 185 -13.38 -4.05 -7.64
CA LEU A 185 -13.51 -4.23 -9.09
C LEU A 185 -14.06 -5.62 -9.45
N LEU A 186 -13.66 -6.67 -8.73
CA LEU A 186 -14.26 -8.00 -8.90
C LEU A 186 -15.74 -8.00 -8.51
N LEU A 187 -16.08 -7.35 -7.39
CA LEU A 187 -17.46 -7.23 -6.91
C LEU A 187 -18.39 -6.52 -7.93
N THR A 188 -17.87 -5.59 -8.75
CA THR A 188 -18.68 -4.95 -9.82
C THR A 188 -19.21 -5.91 -10.89
N ARG A 189 -18.73 -7.15 -10.92
CA ARG A 189 -19.16 -8.21 -11.83
C ARG A 189 -20.12 -9.21 -11.16
N SER A 190 -20.55 -8.95 -9.93
CA SER A 190 -21.53 -9.78 -9.24
C SER A 190 -22.89 -9.71 -9.95
N VAL A 191 -23.51 -10.88 -10.14
CA VAL A 191 -24.90 -10.98 -10.63
C VAL A 191 -25.90 -10.60 -9.52
N ASP A 192 -25.52 -10.83 -8.27
CA ASP A 192 -26.29 -10.36 -7.12
C ASP A 192 -26.07 -8.86 -6.92
N LEU A 193 -27.02 -8.07 -7.43
CA LEU A 193 -26.98 -6.61 -7.41
C LEU A 193 -27.24 -6.04 -6.01
N GLU A 194 -28.06 -6.70 -5.19
CA GLU A 194 -28.34 -6.27 -3.82
C GLU A 194 -27.11 -6.47 -2.93
N PHE A 195 -26.45 -7.62 -3.05
CA PHE A 195 -25.19 -7.89 -2.38
C PHE A 195 -24.10 -6.90 -2.82
N MET A 196 -23.99 -6.64 -4.13
CA MET A 196 -23.04 -5.65 -4.65
C MET A 196 -23.31 -4.25 -4.07
N GLN A 197 -24.54 -3.76 -4.15
CA GLN A 197 -24.89 -2.42 -3.68
C GLN A 197 -24.69 -2.26 -2.18
N SER A 198 -25.19 -3.23 -1.38
CA SER A 198 -25.07 -3.20 0.08
C SER A 198 -23.61 -3.25 0.53
N THR A 199 -22.78 -4.07 -0.11
CA THR A 199 -21.35 -4.19 0.17
C THR A 199 -20.59 -2.93 -0.22
N MET A 200 -20.84 -2.36 -1.40
CA MET A 200 -20.24 -1.09 -1.83
C MET A 200 -20.61 0.06 -0.89
N ARG A 201 -21.86 0.12 -0.41
CA ARG A 201 -22.30 1.12 0.57
C ARG A 201 -21.61 0.94 1.91
N ARG A 202 -21.49 -0.28 2.41
CA ARG A 202 -20.74 -0.60 3.65
C ARG A 202 -19.26 -0.22 3.52
N PHE A 203 -18.62 -0.58 2.42
CA PHE A 203 -17.24 -0.17 2.14
C PHE A 203 -17.11 1.35 2.12
N GLY A 204 -17.97 2.04 1.38
CA GLY A 204 -17.96 3.50 1.29
C GLY A 204 -18.11 4.20 2.64
N ASN A 205 -18.85 3.61 3.58
CA ASN A 205 -18.96 4.15 4.94
C ASN A 205 -17.66 3.97 5.74
N HIS A 206 -17.05 2.79 5.70
CA HIS A 206 -15.75 2.57 6.36
C HIS A 206 -14.61 3.36 5.68
N ALA A 207 -14.69 3.58 4.37
CA ALA A 207 -13.74 4.40 3.62
C ALA A 207 -13.68 5.84 4.13
N MET A 208 -14.77 6.40 4.69
CA MET A 208 -14.73 7.74 5.30
C MET A 208 -13.78 7.78 6.51
N ALA A 209 -13.75 6.73 7.33
CA ALA A 209 -12.80 6.62 8.43
C ALA A 209 -11.35 6.46 7.93
N ILE A 210 -11.15 5.67 6.87
CA ILE A 210 -9.84 5.51 6.23
C ILE A 210 -9.34 6.87 5.69
N VAL A 211 -10.19 7.62 4.99
CA VAL A 211 -9.87 8.97 4.47
C VAL A 211 -9.54 9.92 5.62
N LEU A 212 -10.31 9.91 6.71
CA LEU A 212 -10.05 10.75 7.87
C LEU A 212 -8.70 10.44 8.51
N ILE A 213 -8.38 9.16 8.73
CA ILE A 213 -7.07 8.73 9.26
C ILE A 213 -5.95 9.17 8.33
N LEU A 214 -6.12 8.96 7.02
CA LEU A 214 -5.13 9.34 6.02
C LEU A 214 -4.86 10.86 6.02
N ALA A 215 -5.92 11.66 6.12
CA ALA A 215 -5.84 13.11 6.16
C ALA A 215 -5.16 13.61 7.44
N VAL A 216 -5.61 13.16 8.62
CA VAL A 216 -5.02 13.54 9.90
C VAL A 216 -3.55 13.14 9.97
N ALA A 217 -3.22 11.89 9.62
CA ALA A 217 -1.84 11.43 9.61
C ALA A 217 -0.98 12.20 8.60
N GLY A 218 -1.53 12.50 7.41
CA GLY A 218 -0.85 13.32 6.41
C GLY A 218 -0.55 14.74 6.90
N VAL A 219 -1.50 15.38 7.58
CA VAL A 219 -1.31 16.72 8.18
C VAL A 219 -0.27 16.69 9.29
N LEU A 220 -0.30 15.68 10.17
CA LEU A 220 0.70 15.54 11.23
C LEU A 220 2.13 15.37 10.68
N MET A 221 2.30 14.55 9.65
CA MET A 221 3.59 14.42 8.97
C MET A 221 4.00 15.71 8.25
N LEU A 222 3.04 16.43 7.65
CA LEU A 222 3.31 17.67 6.94
C LEU A 222 3.88 18.76 7.85
N ILE A 223 3.31 18.91 9.05
CA ILE A 223 3.76 19.90 10.05
C ILE A 223 5.21 19.67 10.50
N GLU A 224 5.63 18.41 10.56
CA GLU A 224 6.96 18.03 11.03
C GLU A 224 8.03 18.11 9.92
N VAL A 225 7.62 18.12 8.65
CA VAL A 225 8.54 18.07 7.50
C VAL A 225 8.68 19.43 6.81
N ILE A 226 7.70 20.33 6.95
CA ILE A 226 7.76 21.67 6.35
C ILE A 226 7.90 22.73 7.44
N ALA A 227 8.96 23.52 7.40
CA ALA A 227 9.23 24.56 8.40
C ALA A 227 8.37 25.81 8.19
N SER A 228 7.99 26.13 6.96
CA SER A 228 7.13 27.28 6.65
C SER A 228 6.13 27.02 5.50
N PRO A 229 4.91 27.60 5.52
CA PRO A 229 3.95 27.44 4.42
C PRO A 229 4.49 27.92 3.06
N SER A 230 5.47 28.83 3.06
CA SER A 230 6.10 29.32 1.84
C SER A 230 6.87 28.22 1.09
N GLU A 231 7.46 27.25 1.82
CA GLU A 231 8.22 26.15 1.22
C GLU A 231 7.37 25.25 0.33
N LEU A 232 6.05 25.20 0.55
CA LEU A 232 5.12 24.46 -0.31
C LEU A 232 5.17 24.94 -1.77
N VAL A 233 5.41 26.24 -2.00
CA VAL A 233 5.39 26.83 -3.35
C VAL A 233 6.77 27.26 -3.83
N THR A 234 7.75 27.39 -2.92
CA THR A 234 9.11 27.83 -3.26
C THR A 234 10.10 26.68 -3.43
N THR A 235 9.83 25.49 -2.88
CA THR A 235 10.76 24.35 -2.93
C THR A 235 10.30 23.24 -3.89
N ALA A 236 11.25 22.48 -4.42
CA ALA A 236 10.95 21.31 -5.26
C ALA A 236 10.18 20.23 -4.48
N TYR A 237 10.51 20.04 -3.19
CA TYR A 237 9.81 19.13 -2.29
C TYR A 237 8.35 19.57 -2.08
N GLY A 238 8.13 20.84 -1.74
CA GLY A 238 6.81 21.44 -1.56
C GLY A 238 5.92 21.34 -2.80
N LEU A 239 6.45 21.70 -3.97
CA LEU A 239 5.68 21.60 -5.23
C LEU A 239 5.30 20.15 -5.57
N SER A 240 6.19 19.20 -5.31
CA SER A 240 5.91 17.77 -5.50
C SER A 240 4.82 17.29 -4.53
N LEU A 241 4.85 17.76 -3.29
CA LEU A 241 3.82 17.48 -2.30
C LEU A 241 2.47 18.10 -2.69
N LEU A 242 2.44 19.34 -3.19
CA LEU A 242 1.22 19.97 -3.69
C LEU A 242 0.60 19.16 -4.84
N LEU A 243 1.42 18.69 -5.78
CA LEU A 243 0.95 17.82 -6.85
C LEU A 243 0.34 16.51 -6.29
N LYS A 244 0.97 15.91 -5.28
CA LYS A 244 0.43 14.74 -4.58
C LYS A 244 -0.92 15.05 -3.93
N LEU A 245 -1.06 16.20 -3.28
CA LEU A 245 -2.32 16.62 -2.65
C LEU A 245 -3.43 16.82 -3.69
N VAL A 246 -3.13 17.41 -4.85
CA VAL A 246 -4.10 17.53 -5.96
C VAL A 246 -4.57 16.16 -6.43
N LEU A 247 -3.65 15.21 -6.61
CA LEU A 247 -4.00 13.83 -6.99
C LEU A 247 -4.84 13.14 -5.90
N VAL A 248 -4.52 13.34 -4.62
CA VAL A 248 -5.30 12.80 -3.49
C VAL A 248 -6.72 13.40 -3.47
N LEU A 249 -6.86 14.71 -3.72
CA LEU A 249 -8.18 15.34 -3.83
C LEU A 249 -8.99 14.78 -5.01
N MET A 250 -8.35 14.54 -6.16
CA MET A 250 -8.97 13.86 -7.30
C MET A 250 -9.41 12.44 -6.92
N PHE A 251 -8.56 11.69 -6.22
CA PHE A 251 -8.85 10.33 -5.75
C PHE A 251 -10.04 10.28 -4.80
N VAL A 252 -10.08 11.17 -3.79
CA VAL A 252 -11.22 11.36 -2.88
C VAL A 252 -12.48 11.78 -3.64
N GLY A 253 -12.35 12.69 -4.62
CA GLY A 253 -13.46 13.16 -5.44
C GLY A 253 -14.10 12.03 -6.25
N ILE A 254 -13.30 11.20 -6.92
CA ILE A 254 -13.78 10.03 -7.67
C ILE A 254 -14.46 9.03 -6.72
N ALA A 255 -13.84 8.72 -5.58
CA ALA A 255 -14.42 7.82 -4.58
C ALA A 255 -15.74 8.37 -4.00
N GLY A 256 -15.83 9.69 -3.80
CA GLY A 256 -17.04 10.38 -3.39
C GLY A 256 -18.16 10.27 -4.42
N LEU A 257 -17.85 10.49 -5.71
CA LEU A 257 -18.80 10.29 -6.81
C LEU A 257 -19.28 8.82 -6.89
N ASN A 258 -18.36 7.87 -6.68
CA ASN A 258 -18.71 6.45 -6.61
C ASN A 258 -19.72 6.20 -5.49
N LYS A 259 -19.40 6.63 -4.27
CA LYS A 259 -20.24 6.42 -3.08
C LYS A 259 -21.61 7.10 -3.17
N LEU A 260 -21.66 8.36 -3.62
CA LEU A 260 -22.86 9.19 -3.57
C LEU A 260 -23.78 8.98 -4.77
N LEU A 261 -23.23 8.72 -5.96
CA LEU A 261 -24.00 8.64 -7.20
C LEU A 261 -24.06 7.21 -7.74
N LEU A 262 -22.90 6.60 -8.03
CA LEU A 262 -22.86 5.33 -8.76
C LEU A 262 -23.39 4.16 -7.93
N VAL A 263 -23.05 4.10 -6.65
CA VAL A 263 -23.52 3.02 -5.75
C VAL A 263 -25.03 3.11 -5.53
N GLY A 264 -25.60 4.31 -5.41
CA GLY A 264 -27.05 4.50 -5.30
C GLY A 264 -27.81 4.10 -6.58
N ALA A 265 -27.18 4.23 -7.74
CA ALA A 265 -27.77 3.93 -9.05
C ALA A 265 -27.55 2.49 -9.55
N ILE A 266 -27.17 1.57 -8.66
CA ILE A 266 -27.06 0.14 -8.98
C ILE A 266 -28.46 -0.45 -9.12
N ILE A 267 -28.89 -0.65 -10.37
CA ILE A 267 -30.19 -1.25 -10.73
C ILE A 267 -30.06 -2.31 -11.83
N SER A 268 -28.88 -2.43 -12.44
CA SER A 268 -28.59 -3.36 -13.53
C SER A 268 -27.10 -3.67 -13.60
N GLU A 269 -26.73 -4.71 -14.33
CA GLU A 269 -25.33 -5.05 -14.63
C GLU A 269 -24.60 -3.90 -15.35
N SER A 270 -25.31 -3.12 -16.18
CA SER A 270 -24.75 -1.96 -16.86
C SER A 270 -24.31 -0.86 -15.87
N SER A 271 -25.01 -0.72 -14.75
CA SER A 271 -24.61 0.17 -13.65
C SER A 271 -23.34 -0.35 -12.96
N GLY A 272 -23.24 -1.66 -12.75
CA GLY A 272 -22.03 -2.31 -12.24
C GLY A 272 -20.82 -2.07 -13.15
N ALA A 273 -20.98 -2.18 -14.47
CA ALA A 273 -19.93 -1.90 -15.43
C ALA A 273 -19.46 -0.42 -15.41
N LYS A 274 -20.38 0.54 -15.21
CA LYS A 274 -20.02 1.96 -15.03
C LYS A 274 -19.20 2.18 -13.76
N LEU A 275 -19.61 1.57 -12.64
CA LEU A 275 -18.84 1.62 -11.39
C LEU A 275 -17.46 0.98 -11.57
N GLY A 276 -17.37 -0.16 -12.26
CA GLY A 276 -16.10 -0.82 -12.55
C GLY A 276 -15.14 0.03 -13.41
N LYS A 277 -15.66 0.80 -14.37
CA LYS A 277 -14.86 1.77 -15.13
C LYS A 277 -14.32 2.87 -14.21
N SER A 278 -15.15 3.40 -13.32
CA SER A 278 -14.74 4.43 -12.36
C SER A 278 -13.65 3.92 -11.40
N ILE A 279 -13.79 2.69 -10.87
CA ILE A 279 -12.78 2.06 -10.00
C ILE A 279 -11.44 1.85 -10.73
N ARG A 280 -11.46 1.58 -12.04
CA ARG A 280 -10.22 1.51 -12.84
C ARG A 280 -9.53 2.87 -12.94
N VAL A 281 -10.29 3.95 -13.14
CA VAL A 281 -9.75 5.31 -13.12
C VAL A 281 -9.19 5.62 -11.72
N GLU A 282 -9.90 5.26 -10.67
CA GLU A 282 -9.44 5.36 -9.28
C GLU A 282 -8.11 4.62 -9.08
N SER A 283 -7.95 3.41 -9.64
CA SER A 283 -6.70 2.64 -9.59
C SER A 283 -5.54 3.30 -10.34
N VAL A 284 -5.81 3.96 -11.48
CA VAL A 284 -4.80 4.73 -12.22
C VAL A 284 -4.34 5.93 -11.39
N VAL A 285 -5.26 6.69 -10.81
CA VAL A 285 -4.93 7.85 -9.95
C VAL A 285 -4.15 7.39 -8.71
N ALA A 286 -4.55 6.30 -8.05
CA ALA A 286 -3.81 5.69 -6.95
C ALA A 286 -2.38 5.33 -7.35
N THR A 287 -2.19 4.74 -8.54
CA THR A 287 -0.86 4.39 -9.07
C THR A 287 -0.01 5.63 -9.29
N LEU A 288 -0.58 6.72 -9.83
CA LEU A 288 0.13 7.99 -10.01
C LEU A 288 0.55 8.61 -8.66
N ILE A 289 -0.30 8.53 -7.63
CA ILE A 289 0.03 8.98 -6.27
C ILE A 289 1.22 8.19 -5.71
N LEU A 290 1.23 6.86 -5.87
CA LEU A 290 2.33 6.01 -5.41
C LEU A 290 3.62 6.25 -6.21
N LEU A 291 3.52 6.43 -7.53
CA LEU A 291 4.64 6.78 -8.40
C LEU A 291 5.29 8.10 -7.96
N LEU A 292 4.48 9.13 -7.72
CA LEU A 292 4.98 10.40 -7.22
C LEU A 292 5.60 10.24 -5.82
N THR A 293 5.02 9.38 -4.98
CA THR A 293 5.55 9.08 -3.64
C THR A 293 6.92 8.43 -3.69
N VAL A 294 7.14 7.43 -4.56
CA VAL A 294 8.47 6.80 -4.70
C VAL A 294 9.48 7.73 -5.37
N TYR A 295 9.03 8.60 -6.27
CA TYR A 295 9.89 9.61 -6.91
C TYR A 295 10.47 10.59 -5.87
N PHE A 296 9.64 11.29 -5.09
CA PHE A 296 10.18 12.29 -4.16
C PHE A 296 10.91 11.67 -2.96
N SER A 297 10.51 10.47 -2.50
CA SER A 297 11.19 9.76 -1.40
C SER A 297 12.48 9.06 -1.81
N THR A 298 12.87 9.15 -3.09
CA THR A 298 14.14 8.59 -3.60
C THR A 298 15.04 9.67 -4.16
N ILE A 299 14.49 10.69 -4.83
CA ILE A 299 15.28 11.65 -5.62
C ILE A 299 15.40 13.02 -4.95
N ILE A 300 14.34 13.52 -4.29
CA ILE A 300 14.29 14.93 -3.85
C ILE A 300 14.66 15.07 -2.38
N GLY A 301 14.09 14.22 -1.49
CA GLY A 301 14.24 14.38 -0.04
C GLY A 301 13.63 15.70 0.48
N PRO A 302 13.33 15.83 1.79
CA PRO A 302 13.16 17.15 2.39
C PRO A 302 14.47 17.94 2.22
N ALA A 303 14.40 19.28 2.10
CA ALA A 303 15.62 20.07 2.19
C ALA A 303 16.25 19.84 3.57
N ASP A 304 17.58 19.66 3.63
CA ASP A 304 18.30 19.50 4.89
C ASP A 304 17.93 20.68 5.82
N HIS A 305 17.42 20.35 7.01
CA HIS A 305 17.36 21.25 8.15
C HIS A 305 18.57 20.99 9.05
#